data_AF-D6LGF0-F1
#
_entry.id   AF-D6LGF0-F1
#
_cell.length_a   1.000
_cell.length_b   1.000
_cell.length_c   1.000
_cell.angle_alpha   90.00
_cell.angle_beta   90.00
_cell.angle_gamma   90.00
#
_symmetry.space_group_name_H-M   'P 1'
#
loop_
_entity.id
_entity.type
_entity.pdbx_description
1 polymer ?
#
loop_
_entity_poly.entity_id
_entity_poly.type
_entity_poly.pdbx_seq_one_letter_code
_entity_poly.pdbx_strand_id
1 'polypeptide(L)'
;MLSYDIEIRNTDSHKIYDKSTNKRINEGNSVKIGNHVWLGMRAVILKGVNIDDNSIVAGGSIVTKDVMSNTIVSGNPAKQIKENVYWTREEVMQYKIEEDASLNA
;
A
#
# COMPACT_ATOMS: atom_id res chain seq x y z
N MET A 1 8.33 -3.51 -0.89
CA MET A 1 8.95 -2.24 -0.50
C MET A 1 7.97 -1.46 0.36
N LEU A 2 8.40 -1.09 1.56
CA LEU A 2 7.66 -0.20 2.44
C LEU A 2 8.30 1.18 2.35
N SER A 3 7.51 2.19 1.96
CA SER A 3 7.93 3.59 2.01
C SER A 3 7.95 4.11 3.46
N TYR A 4 7.74 5.40 3.69
CA TYR A 4 7.74 6.00 5.01
C TYR A 4 6.33 6.17 5.59
N ASP A 5 6.24 6.11 6.92
CA ASP A 5 5.03 6.39 7.71
C ASP A 5 3.83 5.50 7.37
N ILE A 6 4.07 4.19 7.22
CA ILE A 6 3.02 3.21 6.93
C ILE A 6 2.44 2.67 8.25
N GLU A 7 1.11 2.61 8.33
CA GLU A 7 0.40 1.99 9.45
C GLU A 7 -0.24 0.67 9.01
N ILE A 8 0.06 -0.42 9.73
CA ILE A 8 -0.58 -1.73 9.52
C ILE A 8 -1.24 -2.12 10.83
N ARG A 9 -2.55 -2.36 10.81
CA ARG A 9 -3.33 -2.71 12.01
C ARG A 9 -4.10 -4.00 11.81
N ASN A 10 -4.02 -4.90 12.78
CA ASN A 10 -4.86 -6.10 12.86
C ASN A 10 -6.06 -5.95 13.81
N THR A 11 -6.28 -4.76 14.39
CA THR A 11 -7.32 -4.48 15.38
C THR A 11 -7.76 -3.02 15.36
N ASP A 12 -8.98 -2.75 15.85
CA ASP A 12 -9.53 -1.39 16.04
C ASP A 12 -9.23 -0.82 17.44
N SER A 13 -8.47 -1.55 18.27
CA SER A 13 -8.10 -1.22 19.66
C SER A 13 -9.24 -1.20 20.68
N HIS A 14 -10.47 -0.85 20.29
CA HIS A 14 -11.65 -0.83 21.16
C HIS A 14 -12.76 -1.74 20.64
N LYS A 15 -13.53 -2.32 21.55
CA LYS A 15 -14.62 -3.26 21.22
C LYS A 15 -15.84 -2.49 20.69
N ILE A 16 -16.41 -2.96 19.59
CA ILE A 16 -17.67 -2.48 19.02
C ILE A 16 -18.68 -3.60 19.15
N TYR A 17 -19.85 -3.28 19.70
CA TYR A 17 -20.95 -4.22 19.93
C TYR A 17 -22.14 -3.86 19.04
N ASP A 18 -22.77 -4.88 18.46
CA ASP A 18 -24.08 -4.74 17.85
C ASP A 18 -25.14 -4.49 18.92
N LYS A 19 -25.92 -3.42 18.79
CA LYS A 19 -26.88 -2.99 19.81
C LYS A 19 -28.06 -3.95 19.97
N SER A 20 -28.43 -4.68 18.91
CA SER A 20 -29.61 -5.57 18.93
C SER A 20 -29.31 -6.93 19.57
N THR A 21 -28.09 -7.42 19.40
CA THR A 21 -27.66 -8.76 19.84
C THR A 21 -26.69 -8.72 21.03
N ASN A 22 -26.16 -7.54 21.39
CA ASN A 22 -25.11 -7.34 22.38
C ASN A 22 -23.83 -8.18 22.12
N LYS A 23 -23.60 -8.55 20.86
CA LYS A 23 -22.41 -9.31 20.43
C LYS A 23 -21.34 -8.36 19.91
N ARG A 24 -20.08 -8.65 20.22
CA ARG A 24 -18.94 -7.93 19.62
C ARG A 24 -18.86 -8.25 18.13
N ILE A 25 -18.62 -7.23 17.29
CA ILE A 25 -18.61 -7.35 15.82
C ILE A 25 -17.27 -6.98 15.18
N ASN A 26 -16.27 -6.59 15.96
CA ASN A 26 -14.97 -6.15 15.46
C ASN A 26 -13.81 -6.95 16.08
N GLU A 27 -13.88 -8.27 15.95
CA GLU A 27 -12.73 -9.09 16.26
C GLU A 27 -11.51 -8.67 15.44
N GLY A 28 -10.32 -8.87 16.02
CA GLY A 28 -9.08 -8.66 15.29
C GLY A 28 -8.95 -9.66 14.14
N ASN A 29 -8.25 -9.28 13.08
CA ASN A 29 -7.98 -10.19 11.97
C ASN A 29 -6.59 -9.91 11.38
N SER A 30 -5.91 -10.96 10.96
CA SER A 30 -4.55 -10.87 10.41
C SER A 30 -4.52 -10.00 9.16
N VAL A 31 -3.39 -9.34 8.93
CA VAL A 31 -3.10 -8.67 7.67
C VAL A 31 -2.00 -9.48 6.98
N LYS A 32 -2.19 -9.79 5.69
CA LYS A 32 -1.19 -10.49 4.90
C LYS A 32 -0.70 -9.58 3.80
N ILE A 33 0.62 -9.46 3.69
CA ILE A 33 1.29 -8.72 2.63
C ILE A 33 2.10 -9.73 1.82
N GLY A 34 1.78 -9.85 0.54
CA GLY A 34 2.42 -10.75 -0.39
C GLY A 34 3.84 -10.34 -0.77
N ASN A 35 4.44 -11.12 -1.65
CA ASN A 35 5.77 -10.87 -2.17
C ASN A 35 5.76 -9.67 -3.11
N HIS A 36 6.85 -8.90 -3.07
CA HIS A 36 7.04 -7.78 -4.01
C HIS A 36 5.87 -6.78 -4.02
N VAL A 37 5.26 -6.49 -2.87
CA VAL A 37 4.25 -5.42 -2.74
C VAL A 37 4.93 -4.07 -2.51
N TRP A 38 4.47 -3.01 -3.15
CA TRP A 38 4.87 -1.64 -2.82
C TRP A 38 3.76 -0.93 -2.02
N LEU A 39 4.05 -0.59 -0.76
CA LEU A 39 3.23 0.33 0.02
C LEU A 39 3.80 1.75 -0.08
N GLY A 40 3.03 2.65 -0.68
CA GLY A 40 3.33 4.07 -0.78
C GLY A 40 3.33 4.77 0.58
N MET A 41 3.92 5.97 0.62
CA MET A 41 4.05 6.74 1.86
C MET A 41 2.69 6.99 2.52
N ARG A 42 2.59 6.92 3.85
CA ARG A 42 1.33 7.20 4.58
C ARG A 42 0.15 6.30 4.20
N ALA A 43 0.41 5.12 3.63
CA ALA A 43 -0.63 4.12 3.43
C ALA A 43 -1.02 3.48 4.76
N VAL A 44 -2.32 3.22 4.95
CA VAL A 44 -2.89 2.55 6.12
C VAL A 44 -3.54 1.24 5.66
N ILE A 45 -3.10 0.11 6.22
CA ILE A 45 -3.66 -1.21 5.93
C ILE A 45 -4.42 -1.71 7.15
N LEU A 46 -5.74 -1.93 7.00
CA LEU A 46 -6.62 -2.32 8.10
C LEU A 46 -6.79 -3.83 8.23
N LYS A 47 -7.35 -4.23 9.38
CA LYS A 47 -7.45 -5.63 9.79
C LYS A 47 -8.18 -6.50 8.77
N GLY A 48 -7.69 -7.71 8.57
CA GLY A 48 -8.31 -8.69 7.68
C GLY A 48 -7.98 -8.54 6.21
N VAL A 49 -7.19 -7.54 5.81
CA VAL A 49 -6.78 -7.33 4.42
C VAL A 49 -5.66 -8.30 4.02
N ASN A 50 -5.85 -8.93 2.86
CA ASN A 50 -4.80 -9.61 2.11
C ASN A 50 -4.39 -8.75 0.90
N ILE A 51 -3.09 -8.46 0.78
CA ILE A 51 -2.51 -7.80 -0.39
C ILE A 51 -1.68 -8.82 -1.13
N ASP A 52 -2.11 -9.21 -2.32
CA ASP A 52 -1.45 -10.23 -3.12
C ASP A 52 -0.18 -9.69 -3.80
N ASP A 53 0.60 -10.62 -4.36
CA ASP A 53 1.93 -10.37 -4.89
C ASP A 53 1.96 -9.30 -5.99
N ASN A 54 3.08 -8.56 -6.08
CA ASN A 54 3.33 -7.56 -7.13
C ASN A 54 2.30 -6.40 -7.17
N SER A 55 1.58 -6.16 -6.09
CA SER A 55 0.60 -5.07 -5.98
C SER A 55 1.22 -3.76 -5.52
N ILE A 56 0.58 -2.64 -5.87
CA ILE A 56 0.98 -1.29 -5.46
C ILE A 56 -0.17 -0.61 -4.72
N VAL A 57 0.11 -0.12 -3.52
CA VAL A 57 -0.78 0.76 -2.75
C VAL A 57 -0.24 2.18 -2.88
N ALA A 58 -1.01 3.08 -3.49
CA ALA A 58 -0.61 4.47 -3.66
C ALA A 58 -0.47 5.19 -2.29
N GLY A 59 0.34 6.25 -2.25
CA GLY A 59 0.55 7.01 -1.01
C GLY A 59 -0.74 7.63 -0.47
N GLY A 60 -0.89 7.65 0.86
CA GLY A 60 -2.06 8.18 1.56
C GLY A 60 -3.32 7.32 1.49
N SER A 61 -3.24 6.10 0.94
CA SER A 61 -4.40 5.22 0.78
C SER A 61 -4.81 4.56 2.09
N ILE A 62 -6.13 4.35 2.31
CA ILE A 62 -6.66 3.53 3.40
C ILE A 62 -7.27 2.26 2.82
N VAL A 63 -6.59 1.14 3.00
CA VAL A 63 -6.96 -0.16 2.45
C VAL A 63 -7.86 -0.90 3.43
N THR A 64 -9.12 -1.08 3.04
CA THR A 64 -10.19 -1.74 3.85
C THR A 64 -10.62 -3.09 3.29
N LYS A 65 -10.10 -3.50 2.12
CA LYS A 65 -10.45 -4.72 1.39
C LYS A 65 -9.21 -5.31 0.73
N ASP A 66 -9.31 -6.58 0.37
CA ASP A 66 -8.23 -7.31 -0.31
C ASP A 66 -7.82 -6.64 -1.63
N VAL A 67 -6.53 -6.79 -1.97
CA VAL A 67 -5.89 -6.20 -3.14
C VAL A 67 -5.32 -7.32 -4.01
N MET A 68 -5.80 -7.41 -5.24
CA MET A 68 -5.40 -8.45 -6.20
C MET A 68 -4.01 -8.21 -6.77
N SER A 69 -3.30 -9.29 -7.12
CA SER A 69 -1.98 -9.22 -7.74
C SER A 69 -1.93 -8.31 -8.97
N ASN A 70 -0.79 -7.67 -9.19
CA ASN A 70 -0.51 -6.86 -10.38
C ASN A 70 -1.51 -5.68 -10.55
N THR A 71 -2.03 -5.15 -9.45
CA THR A 71 -2.94 -3.99 -9.45
C THR A 71 -2.34 -2.78 -8.72
N ILE A 72 -2.88 -1.60 -9.01
CA ILE A 72 -2.69 -0.39 -8.23
C ILE A 72 -4.00 -0.05 -7.54
N VAL A 73 -3.96 0.14 -6.22
CA VAL A 73 -5.08 0.70 -5.45
C VAL A 73 -4.74 2.08 -4.92
N SER A 74 -5.74 2.96 -4.85
CA SER A 74 -5.59 4.32 -4.33
C SER A 74 -6.88 4.85 -3.69
N GLY A 75 -6.73 5.77 -2.73
CA GLY A 75 -7.82 6.54 -2.13
C GLY A 75 -8.20 6.11 -0.71
N ASN A 76 -9.27 6.72 -0.20
CA ASN A 76 -9.84 6.45 1.12
C ASN A 76 -11.38 6.39 1.03
N PRO A 77 -12.02 5.20 1.04
CA PRO A 77 -11.37 3.89 1.03
C PRO A 77 -10.66 3.62 -0.31
N ALA A 78 -9.57 2.86 -0.26
CA ALA A 78 -8.80 2.52 -1.46
C ALA A 78 -9.64 1.69 -2.44
N LYS A 79 -9.53 2.00 -3.73
CA LYS A 79 -10.13 1.26 -4.83
C LYS A 79 -9.07 0.92 -5.87
N GLN A 80 -9.25 -0.18 -6.59
CA GLN A 80 -8.43 -0.48 -7.76
C GLN A 80 -8.59 0.63 -8.81
N ILE A 81 -7.46 1.16 -9.27
CA ILE A 81 -7.40 2.21 -10.31
C ILE A 81 -6.67 1.74 -11.57
N LYS A 82 -5.88 0.67 -11.46
CA LYS A 82 -5.14 0.09 -12.58
C LYS A 82 -4.89 -1.40 -12.34
N GLU A 83 -4.81 -2.15 -13.42
CA GLU A 83 -4.48 -3.58 -13.45
C GLU A 83 -3.42 -3.85 -14.52
N ASN A 84 -2.88 -5.07 -14.51
CA ASN A 84 -1.82 -5.54 -15.40
C ASN A 84 -0.56 -4.67 -15.32
N VAL A 85 -0.08 -4.45 -14.09
CA VAL A 85 1.14 -3.68 -13.82
C VAL A 85 2.17 -4.49 -13.03
N TYR A 86 3.40 -4.00 -13.01
CA TYR A 86 4.45 -4.40 -12.08
C TYR A 86 5.26 -3.14 -11.72
N TRP A 87 6.09 -3.23 -10.69
CA TRP A 87 6.98 -2.13 -10.28
C TRP A 87 8.42 -2.61 -10.11
N THR A 88 9.38 -1.71 -10.32
CA THR A 88 10.81 -1.95 -10.11
C THR A 88 11.38 -0.94 -9.11
N ARG A 89 12.63 -1.15 -8.67
CA ARG A 89 13.35 -0.21 -7.79
C ARG A 89 14.27 0.75 -8.56
N GLU A 90 14.26 0.66 -9.88
CA GLU A 90 15.13 1.46 -10.74
C GLU A 90 14.82 2.95 -10.60
N GLU A 91 15.85 3.78 -10.66
CA GLU A 91 15.69 5.23 -10.52
C GLU A 91 14.87 5.80 -11.68
N VAL A 92 13.91 6.66 -11.35
CA VAL A 92 13.07 7.35 -12.33
C VAL A 92 13.81 8.54 -12.94
N MET A 93 14.75 9.14 -12.20
CA MET A 93 15.47 10.33 -12.62
C MET A 93 16.71 9.94 -13.42
N GLN A 94 16.75 10.31 -14.70
CA GLN A 94 17.97 10.24 -15.51
C GLN A 94 18.77 11.53 -15.32
N TYR A 95 19.95 11.43 -14.71
CA TYR A 95 20.89 12.54 -14.71
C TYR A 95 21.52 12.65 -16.11
N LYS A 96 21.27 13.74 -16.81
CA LYS A 96 22.08 14.09 -17.98
C LYS A 96 23.43 14.58 -17.45
N ILE A 97 24.49 13.82 -17.72
CA ILE A 97 25.85 14.33 -17.58
C ILE A 97 26.06 15.25 -18.78
N GLU A 98 26.07 16.56 -18.57
CA GLU A 98 26.63 17.48 -19.56
C GLU A 98 28.15 17.30 -19.50
N GLU A 99 28.75 16.75 -20.55
CA GLU A 99 30.21 16.77 -20.70
C GLU A 99 30.63 18.23 -20.86
N ASP A 100 31.31 18.76 -19.83
CA ASP A 100 31.90 20.09 -19.86
C ASP A 100 33.02 20.12 -20.92
N ALA A 101 32.68 20.58 -22.12
CA ALA A 101 33.61 20.73 -23.23
C ALA A 101 34.72 21.78 -22.98
N SER A 102 34.73 22.45 -21.82
CA SER A 102 35.75 23.44 -21.46
C SER A 102 37.04 22.85 -20.85
N LEU A 103 37.08 21.56 -20.54
CA LEU A 103 38.26 20.89 -19.97
C LEU A 103 39.28 20.35 -21.00
N ASN A 104 39.05 20.59 -22.30
CA ASN A 104 39.97 20.19 -23.38
C ASN A 104 40.62 21.39 -24.12
N ALA A 105 40.68 22.58 -23.51
CA ALA A 105 41.34 23.76 -24.08
C ALA A 105 42.69 24.05 -23.40
#